data_AF-A0A453ETB6-F1
#
_entry.id   AF-A0A453ETB6-F1
#
_cell.length_a   1.000
_cell.length_b   1.000
_cell.length_c   1.000
_cell.angle_alpha   90.00
_cell.angle_beta   90.00
_cell.angle_gamma   90.00
#
_symmetry.space_group_name_H-M   'P 1'
#
loop_
_entity.id
_entity.type
_entity.pdbx_description
1 polymer ?
#
loop_
_entity_poly.entity_id
_entity_poly.type
_entity_poly.pdbx_seq_one_letter_code
_entity_poly.pdbx_strand_id
1 'polypeptide(L)'
;MNGLKSDEQINDNLLPSLPSSTISTLSPVSGLMNEQKVALDDDKQSDEHKQIEDERYDYLPQDYALTERDLCAHVIIETSLKNDLLVKIDDISVKQHQMVCLLDDSKWLNDDVISAYICCIKDQVHVQNKNDGKVYFENPFISRLLKRDGGIGIHGDGTFMTDIVRNYLKYDMIELPINIDNKHWYLAIVNAKKSEIQVFDSLCWEFNRNDLTTMLQGLQYHLDILRRQQDSISHKWTDLDVTKWMITEQLREPIQEDRYISPHIYL
;
A
#
# COMPACT_ATOMS: atom_id res chain seq x y z
N MET A 1 -23.54 -51.71 -25.20
CA MET A 1 -22.99 -52.60 -24.16
C MET A 1 -22.07 -51.74 -23.32
N ASN A 2 -22.58 -51.22 -22.21
CA ASN A 2 -22.45 -51.80 -20.85
C ASN A 2 -21.00 -51.59 -20.38
N GLY A 3 -20.73 -50.69 -19.42
CA GLY A 3 -21.19 -50.74 -18.02
C GLY A 3 -20.11 -51.48 -17.22
N LEU A 4 -19.42 -50.87 -16.25
CA LEU A 4 -19.73 -50.78 -14.80
C LEU A 4 -18.42 -50.19 -14.19
N LYS A 5 -18.34 -49.11 -13.38
CA LYS A 5 -18.93 -48.74 -12.07
C LYS A 5 -18.79 -49.80 -10.98
N SER A 6 -18.00 -49.49 -9.95
CA SER A 6 -18.30 -49.81 -8.54
C SER A 6 -17.36 -49.07 -7.60
N ASP A 7 -17.96 -48.16 -6.82
CA ASP A 7 -17.49 -47.60 -5.55
C ASP A 7 -17.51 -48.68 -4.45
N GLU A 8 -16.71 -48.51 -3.39
CA GLU A 8 -17.08 -48.97 -2.04
C GLU A 8 -16.31 -48.18 -0.95
N GLN A 9 -17.07 -47.42 -0.15
CA GLN A 9 -16.73 -47.00 1.21
C GLN A 9 -17.27 -48.04 2.21
N ILE A 10 -16.67 -48.15 3.41
CA ILE A 10 -17.33 -47.99 4.74
C ILE A 10 -16.59 -48.75 5.88
N ASN A 11 -16.26 -47.96 6.92
CA ASN A 11 -16.28 -48.18 8.39
C ASN A 11 -15.22 -48.90 9.26
N ASP A 12 -14.99 -48.16 10.38
CA ASP A 12 -15.12 -48.51 11.80
C ASP A 12 -13.87 -48.81 12.67
N ASN A 13 -13.69 -47.88 13.63
CA ASN A 13 -13.45 -48.06 15.06
C ASN A 13 -12.26 -48.90 15.53
N LEU A 14 -11.40 -48.31 16.37
CA LEU A 14 -11.33 -48.64 17.81
C LEU A 14 -10.27 -47.78 18.54
N LEU A 15 -10.73 -47.07 19.57
CA LEU A 15 -9.92 -46.59 20.70
C LEU A 15 -9.96 -47.69 21.79
N PRO A 16 -8.93 -47.80 22.64
CA PRO A 16 -9.25 -47.75 24.06
C PRO A 16 -8.24 -46.96 24.91
N SER A 17 -8.76 -46.55 26.07
CA SER A 17 -8.23 -45.59 27.04
C SER A 17 -7.73 -46.22 28.35
N LEU A 18 -7.10 -45.38 29.19
CA LEU A 18 -6.91 -45.40 30.68
C LEU A 18 -5.75 -46.25 31.27
N PRO A 19 -5.30 -46.02 32.55
CA PRO A 19 -5.69 -45.00 33.56
C PRO A 19 -4.60 -44.34 34.45
N SER A 20 -5.06 -43.28 35.13
CA SER A 20 -4.78 -42.66 36.46
C SER A 20 -3.72 -43.18 37.44
N SER A 21 -3.20 -42.22 38.21
CA SER A 21 -2.97 -42.34 39.66
C SER A 21 -3.27 -41.01 40.40
N THR A 22 -3.62 -41.14 41.68
CA THR A 22 -4.49 -40.26 42.50
C THR A 22 -3.80 -39.94 43.85
N ILE A 23 -4.39 -39.01 44.64
CA ILE A 23 -4.44 -38.90 46.13
C ILE A 23 -3.55 -37.79 46.76
N SER A 24 -4.10 -36.65 47.24
CA SER A 24 -4.72 -36.31 48.57
C SER A 24 -3.67 -35.82 49.61
N THR A 25 -3.86 -34.96 50.63
CA THR A 25 -4.94 -34.17 51.27
C THR A 25 -4.30 -33.40 52.47
N LEU A 26 -5.00 -32.38 53.02
CA LEU A 26 -5.19 -32.02 54.47
C LEU A 26 -4.90 -30.55 54.90
N SER A 27 -5.93 -29.90 55.47
CA SER A 27 -5.91 -28.73 56.40
C SER A 27 -5.79 -29.22 57.88
N PRO A 28 -5.83 -28.44 59.03
CA PRO A 28 -6.79 -27.35 59.38
C PRO A 28 -6.42 -26.22 60.44
N VAL A 29 -7.26 -25.16 60.47
CA VAL A 29 -7.90 -24.38 61.61
C VAL A 29 -7.14 -23.55 62.67
N SER A 30 -7.55 -22.27 62.83
CA SER A 30 -7.94 -21.46 64.05
C SER A 30 -7.55 -19.97 63.85
N GLY A 31 -8.20 -18.89 64.30
CA GLY A 31 -9.42 -18.56 65.06
C GLY A 31 -9.49 -17.01 65.18
N LEU A 32 -10.70 -16.46 65.32
CA LEU A 32 -11.16 -15.05 65.50
C LEU A 32 -10.19 -13.96 66.02
N MET A 33 -10.21 -12.76 65.40
CA MET A 33 -10.81 -11.52 65.97
C MET A 33 -10.69 -10.30 65.03
N ASN A 34 -11.66 -9.40 65.17
CA ASN A 34 -12.01 -8.22 64.38
C ASN A 34 -11.06 -7.05 64.64
N GLU A 35 -10.69 -6.26 63.62
CA GLU A 35 -10.48 -4.81 63.77
C GLU A 35 -10.54 -4.11 62.39
N GLN A 36 -11.42 -3.12 62.29
CA GLN A 36 -11.66 -2.30 61.10
C GLN A 36 -10.45 -1.43 60.77
N LYS A 37 -10.07 -1.38 59.48
CA LYS A 37 -9.38 -0.22 58.92
C LYS A 37 -9.89 0.04 57.51
N VAL A 38 -10.48 1.23 57.38
CA VAL A 38 -10.97 1.85 56.15
C VAL A 38 -9.83 1.97 55.13
N ALA A 39 -10.05 1.46 53.93
CA ALA A 39 -9.27 1.77 52.73
C ALA A 39 -10.26 2.09 51.60
N LEU A 40 -9.98 3.19 50.91
CA LEU A 40 -10.80 3.84 49.89
C LEU A 40 -10.91 2.95 48.64
N ASP A 41 -12.12 2.83 48.10
CA ASP A 41 -12.43 2.18 46.82
C ASP A 41 -11.78 2.93 45.66
N ASP A 42 -10.97 2.21 44.88
CA ASP A 42 -10.56 2.56 43.52
C ASP A 42 -11.61 1.96 42.57
N ASP A 43 -12.40 2.81 41.93
CA ASP A 43 -13.44 2.39 40.99
C ASP A 43 -12.82 1.87 39.69
N LYS A 44 -13.19 0.62 39.37
CA LYS A 44 -12.74 -0.18 38.24
C LYS A 44 -13.06 0.48 36.90
N GLN A 45 -12.02 0.78 36.16
CA GLN A 45 -12.05 0.99 34.72
C GLN A 45 -12.37 -0.36 34.05
N SER A 46 -13.48 -0.43 33.33
CA SER A 46 -13.89 -1.60 32.56
C SER A 46 -13.01 -1.71 31.30
N ASP A 47 -12.08 -2.65 31.32
CA ASP A 47 -11.29 -3.07 30.16
C ASP A 47 -12.19 -3.72 29.11
N GLU A 48 -12.64 -2.93 28.13
CA GLU A 48 -13.04 -3.44 26.83
C GLU A 48 -11.78 -3.79 26.02
N HIS A 49 -11.13 -4.90 26.36
CA HIS A 49 -10.21 -5.57 25.44
C HIS A 49 -11.04 -6.13 24.28
N LYS A 50 -11.33 -5.28 23.28
CA LYS A 50 -11.59 -5.76 21.92
C LYS A 50 -10.31 -6.46 21.47
N GLN A 51 -10.36 -7.79 21.43
CA GLN A 51 -9.41 -8.60 20.68
C GLN A 51 -9.51 -8.12 19.23
N ILE A 52 -8.55 -7.27 18.84
CA ILE A 52 -8.32 -6.93 17.43
C ILE A 52 -7.70 -8.19 16.85
N GLU A 53 -8.46 -8.90 16.03
CA GLU A 53 -7.92 -10.00 15.23
C GLU A 53 -6.71 -9.48 14.45
N ASP A 54 -5.61 -10.21 14.57
CA ASP A 54 -4.34 -10.02 13.88
C ASP A 54 -4.54 -10.36 12.40
N GLU A 55 -5.32 -9.54 11.69
CA GLU A 55 -5.40 -9.54 10.22
C GLU A 55 -4.07 -9.01 9.67
N ARG A 56 -3.03 -9.86 9.77
CA ARG A 56 -1.74 -9.65 9.13
C ARG A 56 -1.99 -9.57 7.62
N TYR A 57 -1.81 -8.37 7.07
CA TYR A 57 -1.89 -7.97 5.66
C TYR A 57 -2.00 -9.12 4.64
N ASP A 58 -3.23 -9.48 4.24
CA ASP A 58 -3.52 -10.52 3.23
C ASP A 58 -2.99 -10.18 1.82
N TYR A 59 -2.47 -8.97 1.62
CA TYR A 59 -1.88 -8.47 0.37
C TYR A 59 -0.34 -8.52 0.36
N LEU A 60 0.31 -9.02 1.42
CA LEU A 60 1.75 -9.27 1.38
C LEU A 60 2.05 -10.40 0.38
N PRO A 61 3.08 -10.27 -0.48
CA PRO A 61 3.36 -11.28 -1.49
C PRO A 61 3.68 -12.64 -0.85
N GLN A 62 3.04 -13.70 -1.36
CA GLN A 62 3.54 -15.06 -1.18
C GLN A 62 4.85 -15.23 -1.95
N ASP A 63 5.72 -16.12 -1.47
CA ASP A 63 7.02 -16.44 -2.09
C ASP A 63 6.85 -16.67 -3.61
N TYR A 64 7.27 -15.69 -4.41
CA TYR A 64 7.14 -15.75 -5.86
C TYR A 64 8.16 -16.73 -6.44
N ALA A 65 7.68 -17.79 -7.07
CA ALA A 65 8.54 -18.76 -7.75
C ALA A 65 8.96 -18.21 -9.14
N LEU A 66 10.27 -18.03 -9.34
CA LEU A 66 10.82 -17.61 -10.64
C LEU A 66 10.43 -18.58 -11.76
N THR A 67 9.93 -18.03 -12.85
CA THR A 67 9.59 -18.75 -14.07
C THR A 67 10.75 -18.73 -15.07
N GLU A 68 10.69 -19.57 -16.10
CA GLU A 68 11.67 -19.52 -17.21
C GLU A 68 11.71 -18.15 -17.89
N ARG A 69 10.56 -17.44 -17.95
CA ARG A 69 10.50 -16.09 -18.50
C ARG A 69 11.26 -15.08 -17.64
N ASP A 70 11.21 -15.22 -16.32
CA ASP A 70 11.93 -14.34 -15.40
C ASP A 70 13.45 -14.54 -15.55
N LEU A 71 13.90 -15.79 -15.69
CA LEU A 71 15.29 -16.11 -15.99
C LEU A 71 15.72 -15.54 -17.35
N CYS A 72 14.89 -15.66 -18.38
CA CYS A 72 15.17 -15.04 -19.67
C CYS A 72 15.26 -13.51 -19.57
N ALA A 73 14.36 -12.86 -18.84
CA ALA A 73 14.38 -11.41 -18.65
C ALA A 73 15.67 -10.96 -17.94
N HIS A 74 16.08 -11.68 -16.89
CA HIS A 74 17.35 -11.45 -16.19
C HIS A 74 18.53 -11.49 -17.16
N VAL A 75 18.67 -12.58 -17.93
CA VAL A 75 19.76 -12.74 -18.90
C VAL A 75 19.73 -11.67 -19.99
N ILE A 76 18.55 -11.28 -20.47
CA ILE A 76 18.41 -10.21 -21.48
C ILE A 76 18.94 -8.88 -20.92
N ILE A 77 18.55 -8.50 -19.70
CA ILE A 77 19.02 -7.24 -19.08
C ILE A 77 20.53 -7.28 -18.88
N GLU A 78 21.08 -8.40 -18.41
CA GLU A 78 22.51 -8.55 -18.14
C GLU A 78 23.37 -8.50 -19.40
N THR A 79 22.91 -9.11 -20.50
CA THR A 79 23.71 -9.30 -21.72
C THR A 79 23.52 -8.22 -22.79
N SER A 80 22.47 -7.40 -22.70
CA SER A 80 22.19 -6.33 -23.66
C SER A 80 23.14 -5.13 -23.49
N LEU A 81 23.29 -4.31 -24.53
CA LEU A 81 24.11 -3.10 -24.47
C LEU A 81 23.38 -1.97 -23.74
N LYS A 82 24.16 -1.08 -23.11
CA LYS A 82 23.69 0.05 -22.30
C LYS A 82 22.51 0.83 -22.90
N ASN A 83 22.53 1.06 -24.21
CA ASN A 83 21.58 1.91 -24.92
C ASN A 83 20.45 1.14 -25.61
N ASP A 84 20.44 -0.20 -25.51
CA ASP A 84 19.41 -1.03 -26.12
C ASP A 84 18.06 -0.76 -25.46
N LEU A 85 17.03 -0.59 -26.28
CA LEU A 85 15.65 -0.45 -25.83
C LEU A 85 15.12 -1.84 -25.47
N LEU A 86 14.85 -2.09 -24.19
CA LEU A 86 14.39 -3.40 -23.71
C LEU A 86 12.88 -3.44 -23.48
N VAL A 87 12.28 -2.32 -23.06
CA VAL A 87 10.84 -2.22 -22.81
C VAL A 87 10.27 -1.05 -23.59
N LYS A 88 9.19 -1.30 -24.33
CA LYS A 88 8.37 -0.28 -24.99
C LYS A 88 6.91 -0.59 -24.75
N ILE A 89 6.26 0.21 -23.90
CA ILE A 89 4.84 0.09 -23.56
C ILE A 89 4.25 1.49 -23.70
N ASP A 90 3.29 1.65 -24.61
CA ASP A 90 2.76 2.96 -25.01
C ASP A 90 3.88 3.97 -25.30
N ASP A 91 3.87 5.11 -24.62
CA ASP A 91 4.87 6.16 -24.71
C ASP A 91 6.12 5.87 -23.86
N ILE A 92 6.06 4.92 -22.92
CA ILE A 92 7.17 4.57 -22.03
C ILE A 92 8.21 3.73 -22.77
N SER A 93 9.48 4.14 -22.68
CA SER A 93 10.61 3.50 -23.35
C SER A 93 11.75 3.33 -22.36
N VAL A 94 12.08 2.08 -21.98
CA VAL A 94 13.11 1.79 -20.98
C VAL A 94 14.28 1.07 -21.63
N LYS A 95 15.47 1.65 -21.48
CA LYS A 95 16.73 1.09 -21.98
C LYS A 95 17.40 0.20 -20.95
N GLN A 96 18.34 -0.61 -21.41
CA GLN A 96 19.09 -1.54 -20.56
C GLN A 96 19.63 -0.90 -19.29
N HIS A 97 20.32 0.24 -19.40
CA HIS A 97 20.95 0.86 -18.24
C HIS A 97 19.97 1.37 -17.17
N GLN A 98 18.71 1.64 -17.55
CA GLN A 98 17.65 1.98 -16.60
C GLN A 98 17.12 0.72 -15.92
N MET A 99 17.06 -0.41 -16.63
CA MET A 99 16.59 -1.71 -16.11
C MET A 99 17.57 -2.39 -15.16
N VAL A 100 18.88 -2.05 -15.22
CA VAL A 100 19.92 -2.68 -14.37
C VAL A 100 19.63 -2.56 -12.87
N CYS A 101 18.83 -1.58 -12.42
CA CYS A 101 18.42 -1.49 -11.01
C CYS A 101 17.60 -2.70 -10.54
N LEU A 102 16.98 -3.46 -11.45
CA LEU A 102 16.25 -4.68 -11.11
C LEU A 102 17.15 -5.89 -10.80
N LEU A 103 18.43 -5.80 -11.16
CA LEU A 103 19.40 -6.89 -10.97
C LEU A 103 20.33 -6.66 -9.77
N ASP A 104 20.22 -5.51 -9.11
CA ASP A 104 21.15 -5.06 -8.08
C ASP A 104 20.37 -4.55 -6.88
N ASP A 105 20.40 -5.33 -5.80
CA ASP A 105 19.71 -5.07 -4.53
C ASP A 105 20.24 -3.84 -3.79
N SER A 106 21.35 -3.24 -4.25
CA SER A 106 21.90 -1.99 -3.74
C SER A 106 21.48 -0.76 -4.56
N LYS A 107 20.71 -0.95 -5.63
CA LYS A 107 20.26 0.14 -6.51
C LYS A 107 18.79 0.49 -6.31
N TRP A 108 18.52 1.79 -6.39
CA TRP A 108 17.18 2.34 -6.42
C TRP A 108 16.48 2.05 -7.73
N LEU A 109 15.18 1.74 -7.64
CA LEU A 109 14.33 1.66 -8.81
C LEU A 109 14.32 3.00 -9.57
N ASN A 110 14.51 2.89 -10.87
CA ASN A 110 14.49 4.02 -11.79
C ASN A 110 13.05 4.43 -12.12
N ASP A 111 12.81 5.73 -12.27
CA ASP A 111 11.50 6.29 -12.63
C ASP A 111 10.87 5.63 -13.87
N ASP A 112 11.66 5.37 -14.92
CA ASP A 112 11.16 4.80 -16.17
C ASP A 112 10.75 3.33 -15.99
N VAL A 113 11.44 2.61 -15.09
CA VAL A 113 11.09 1.24 -14.70
C VAL A 113 9.76 1.22 -13.94
N ILE A 114 9.59 2.11 -12.96
CA ILE A 114 8.32 2.25 -12.22
C ILE A 114 7.19 2.68 -13.16
N SER A 115 7.47 3.61 -14.08
CA SER A 115 6.50 4.06 -15.09
C SER A 115 6.03 2.91 -15.98
N ALA A 116 6.97 2.06 -16.43
CA ALA A 116 6.64 0.88 -17.22
C ALA A 116 5.80 -0.13 -16.41
N TYR A 117 6.15 -0.35 -15.15
CA TYR A 117 5.38 -1.20 -14.25
C TYR A 117 3.94 -0.69 -14.07
N ILE A 118 3.76 0.61 -13.85
CA ILE A 118 2.44 1.25 -13.75
C ILE A 118 1.62 1.02 -15.02
N CYS A 119 2.23 1.12 -16.21
CA CYS A 119 1.55 0.77 -17.46
C CYS A 119 1.08 -0.70 -17.49
N CYS A 120 1.90 -1.65 -17.03
CA CYS A 120 1.51 -3.06 -16.97
C CYS A 120 0.28 -3.31 -16.09
N ILE A 121 0.18 -2.66 -14.94
CA ILE A 121 -0.94 -2.87 -14.00
C ILE A 121 -2.20 -2.07 -14.39
N LYS A 122 -2.05 -0.91 -15.05
CA LYS A 122 -3.19 -0.10 -15.54
C LYS A 122 -4.16 -0.94 -16.38
N ASP A 123 -3.62 -1.74 -17.30
CA ASP A 123 -4.43 -2.60 -18.17
C ASP A 123 -5.12 -3.74 -17.41
N GLN A 124 -4.47 -4.28 -16.37
CA GLN A 124 -5.02 -5.34 -15.53
C GLN A 124 -6.17 -4.81 -14.67
N VAL A 125 -5.99 -3.64 -14.06
CA VAL A 125 -6.99 -3.00 -13.19
C VAL A 125 -8.22 -2.54 -13.99
N HIS A 126 -8.03 -2.06 -15.23
CA HIS A 126 -9.16 -1.67 -16.10
C HIS A 126 -10.09 -2.85 -16.44
N VAL A 127 -9.56 -4.08 -16.46
CA VAL A 127 -10.32 -5.31 -16.71
C VAL A 127 -11.09 -5.77 -15.47
N GLN A 128 -10.53 -5.57 -14.26
CA GLN A 128 -11.10 -6.05 -13.00
C GLN A 128 -12.09 -5.05 -12.35
N ASN A 129 -11.87 -3.74 -12.48
CA ASN A 129 -12.61 -2.70 -11.75
C ASN A 129 -13.86 -2.14 -12.48
N LYS A 130 -14.69 -3.01 -13.06
CA LYS A 130 -15.99 -2.54 -13.61
C LYS A 130 -16.96 -2.03 -12.54
N ASN A 131 -16.75 -2.37 -11.26
CA ASN A 131 -17.65 -2.05 -10.15
C ASN A 131 -17.02 -1.28 -8.97
N ASP A 132 -15.70 -1.30 -8.81
CA ASP A 132 -14.99 -0.51 -7.79
C ASP A 132 -14.53 0.82 -8.39
N GLY A 133 -14.42 1.86 -7.54
CA GLY A 133 -14.30 3.26 -7.98
C GLY A 133 -13.27 3.53 -9.08
N LYS A 134 -13.45 4.64 -9.80
CA LYS A 134 -12.58 5.00 -10.92
C LYS A 134 -11.21 5.43 -10.38
N VAL A 135 -10.21 4.55 -10.40
CA VAL A 135 -8.83 4.83 -9.98
C VAL A 135 -8.04 5.44 -11.15
N TYR A 136 -7.18 6.41 -10.85
CA TYR A 136 -6.21 6.95 -11.78
C TYR A 136 -4.79 6.71 -11.26
N PHE A 137 -3.95 6.13 -12.11
CA PHE A 137 -2.55 5.85 -11.78
C PHE A 137 -1.65 6.89 -12.45
N GLU A 138 -0.93 7.67 -11.64
CA GLU A 138 -0.05 8.71 -12.14
C GLU A 138 1.41 8.24 -12.29
N ASN A 139 2.14 8.91 -13.18
CA ASN A 139 3.56 8.69 -13.40
C ASN A 139 4.42 9.39 -12.32
N PRO A 140 5.52 8.77 -11.83
CA PRO A 140 6.45 9.40 -10.90
C PRO A 140 6.98 10.78 -11.30
N PHE A 141 7.14 11.03 -12.60
CA PHE A 141 7.53 12.32 -13.14
C PHE A 141 6.53 13.42 -12.77
N ILE A 142 5.24 13.14 -12.87
CA ILE A 142 4.18 14.10 -12.51
C ILE A 142 4.14 14.32 -11.00
N SER A 143 4.31 13.28 -10.18
CA SER A 143 4.45 13.42 -8.73
C SER A 143 5.60 14.37 -8.36
N ARG A 144 6.75 14.25 -9.05
CA ARG A 144 7.89 15.16 -8.85
C ARG A 144 7.56 16.59 -9.22
N LEU A 145 6.77 16.81 -10.26
CA LEU A 145 6.36 18.15 -10.66
C LEU A 145 5.35 18.78 -9.70
N LEU A 146 4.41 18.00 -9.16
CA LEU A 146 3.55 18.45 -8.07
C LEU A 146 4.39 18.83 -6.84
N LYS A 147 5.37 18.00 -6.44
CA LYS A 147 6.31 18.30 -5.36
C LYS A 147 7.10 19.59 -5.63
N ARG A 148 7.60 19.78 -6.86
CA ARG A 148 8.29 21.02 -7.26
C ARG A 148 7.37 22.23 -7.07
N ASP A 149 6.17 22.17 -7.60
CA ASP A 149 5.23 23.28 -7.64
C ASP A 149 4.75 23.65 -6.23
N GLY A 150 4.66 22.69 -5.31
CA GLY A 150 4.40 22.98 -3.89
C GLY A 150 5.56 23.69 -3.18
N GLY A 151 6.80 23.36 -3.57
CA GLY A 151 8.01 23.96 -2.97
C GLY A 151 8.32 25.37 -3.48
N ILE A 152 8.12 25.64 -4.78
CA ILE A 152 8.46 26.94 -5.39
C ILE A 152 7.23 27.82 -5.71
N GLY A 153 6.02 27.26 -5.65
CA GLY A 153 4.78 27.90 -6.08
C GLY A 153 4.55 27.80 -7.59
N ILE A 154 3.33 28.14 -8.03
CA ILE A 154 2.98 28.19 -9.46
C ILE A 154 3.03 29.63 -9.94
N HIS A 155 3.76 29.86 -11.04
CA HIS A 155 3.76 31.13 -11.75
C HIS A 155 2.86 31.02 -12.99
N GLY A 156 1.66 31.61 -12.93
CA GLY A 156 0.69 31.62 -14.03
C GLY A 156 -0.50 30.68 -13.83
N ASP A 157 -1.52 30.83 -14.69
CA ASP A 157 -2.84 30.21 -14.57
C ASP A 157 -3.12 29.06 -15.56
N GLY A 158 -2.27 28.81 -16.55
CA GLY A 158 -2.51 27.83 -17.62
C GLY A 158 -1.38 26.84 -17.86
N THR A 159 -0.86 26.18 -16.83
CA THR A 159 0.23 25.21 -16.99
C THR A 159 -0.30 23.82 -17.37
N PHE A 160 0.53 23.03 -18.07
CA PHE A 160 0.21 21.64 -18.42
C PHE A 160 -0.15 20.77 -17.19
N MET A 161 0.43 21.09 -16.03
CA MET A 161 0.12 20.42 -14.76
C MET A 161 -1.33 20.68 -14.32
N THR A 162 -1.85 21.89 -14.53
CA THR A 162 -3.25 22.21 -14.23
C THR A 162 -4.20 21.35 -15.09
N ASP A 163 -3.86 21.08 -16.36
CA ASP A 163 -4.65 20.21 -17.23
C ASP A 163 -4.66 18.75 -16.74
N ILE A 164 -3.52 18.28 -16.21
CA ILE A 164 -3.42 16.95 -15.59
C ILE A 164 -4.27 16.89 -14.32
N VAL A 165 -4.14 17.86 -13.42
CA VAL A 165 -4.94 17.94 -12.19
C VAL A 165 -6.43 18.07 -12.51
N ARG A 166 -6.79 18.79 -13.59
CA ARG A 166 -8.16 18.84 -14.09
C ARG A 166 -8.69 17.44 -14.42
N ASN A 167 -7.86 16.58 -14.98
CA ASN A 167 -8.23 15.22 -15.31
C ASN A 167 -8.46 14.37 -14.05
N TYR A 168 -7.71 14.59 -12.96
CA TYR A 168 -7.88 13.88 -11.68
C TYR A 168 -9.30 14.00 -11.13
N LEU A 169 -9.93 15.17 -11.28
CA LEU A 169 -11.29 15.43 -10.79
C LEU A 169 -12.36 14.50 -11.40
N LYS A 170 -12.03 13.76 -12.46
CA LYS A 170 -12.91 12.75 -13.08
C LYS A 170 -12.83 11.37 -12.42
N TYR A 171 -11.95 11.19 -11.44
CA TYR A 171 -11.64 9.92 -10.79
C TYR A 171 -11.94 9.99 -9.30
N ASP A 172 -12.17 8.83 -8.68
CA ASP A 172 -12.49 8.71 -7.26
C ASP A 172 -11.24 8.64 -6.38
N MET A 173 -10.18 8.05 -6.93
CA MET A 173 -8.89 7.83 -6.26
C MET A 173 -7.75 8.10 -7.24
N ILE A 174 -6.71 8.79 -6.78
CA ILE A 174 -5.50 9.07 -7.55
C ILE A 174 -4.30 8.45 -6.84
N GLU A 175 -3.60 7.55 -7.51
CA GLU A 175 -2.38 6.94 -7.04
C GLU A 175 -1.16 7.75 -7.50
N LEU A 176 -0.39 8.22 -6.51
CA LEU A 176 0.76 9.09 -6.69
C LEU A 176 2.00 8.37 -6.12
N PRO A 177 2.85 7.78 -6.97
CA PRO A 177 4.13 7.23 -6.52
C PRO A 177 5.06 8.38 -6.11
N ILE A 178 5.65 8.30 -4.92
CA ILE A 178 6.52 9.35 -4.36
C ILE A 178 7.90 8.78 -4.09
N ASN A 179 8.90 9.53 -4.56
CA ASN A 179 10.31 9.27 -4.30
C ASN A 179 10.86 10.26 -3.27
N ILE A 180 11.43 9.74 -2.19
CA ILE A 180 12.14 10.50 -1.17
C ILE A 180 13.60 10.66 -1.60
N ASP A 181 13.90 11.65 -2.44
CA ASP A 181 15.26 12.03 -2.86
C ASP A 181 16.19 10.84 -3.21
N ASN A 182 15.67 9.86 -3.94
CA ASN A 182 16.31 8.58 -4.29
C ASN A 182 16.80 7.76 -3.08
N LYS A 183 16.04 7.81 -1.98
CA LYS A 183 16.27 7.05 -0.74
C LYS A 183 15.11 6.16 -0.35
N HIS A 184 13.94 6.34 -0.96
CA HIS A 184 12.79 5.49 -0.71
C HIS A 184 11.68 5.75 -1.73
N TRP A 185 10.92 4.72 -2.06
CA TRP A 185 9.67 4.84 -2.81
C TRP A 185 8.50 4.43 -1.91
N TYR A 186 7.47 5.26 -1.89
CA TYR A 186 6.20 4.92 -1.26
C TYR A 186 5.05 5.40 -2.13
N LEU A 187 3.84 4.92 -1.83
CA LEU A 187 2.64 5.27 -2.58
C LEU A 187 1.71 6.12 -1.73
N ALA A 188 1.24 7.24 -2.29
CA ALA A 188 0.15 8.02 -1.72
C ALA A 188 -1.10 7.87 -2.58
N ILE A 189 -2.26 7.68 -1.96
CA ILE A 189 -3.56 7.67 -2.62
C ILE A 189 -4.35 8.89 -2.17
N VAL A 190 -4.70 9.75 -3.12
CA VAL A 190 -5.66 10.84 -2.91
C VAL A 190 -7.06 10.24 -3.03
N ASN A 191 -7.71 9.97 -1.89
CA ASN A 191 -9.02 9.32 -1.86
C ASN A 191 -10.13 10.36 -1.72
N ALA A 192 -10.66 10.81 -2.85
CA ALA A 192 -11.64 11.88 -2.90
C ALA A 192 -13.04 11.48 -2.39
N LYS A 193 -13.34 10.17 -2.36
CA LYS A 193 -14.60 9.67 -1.75
C LYS A 193 -14.60 9.83 -0.24
N LYS A 194 -13.43 9.71 0.39
CA LYS A 194 -13.25 9.79 1.84
C LYS A 194 -12.69 11.13 2.31
N SER A 195 -12.22 11.98 1.39
CA SER A 195 -11.47 13.20 1.72
C SER A 195 -10.27 12.91 2.63
N GLU A 196 -9.52 11.85 2.29
CA GLU A 196 -8.33 11.42 3.03
C GLU A 196 -7.16 11.16 2.06
N ILE A 197 -5.95 11.25 2.60
CA ILE A 197 -4.73 10.82 1.93
C ILE A 197 -4.30 9.51 2.58
N GLN A 198 -4.22 8.44 1.80
CA GLN A 198 -3.79 7.14 2.29
C GLN A 198 -2.33 6.93 1.91
N VAL A 199 -1.49 6.53 2.86
CA VAL A 199 -0.05 6.33 2.64
C VAL A 199 0.28 4.86 2.81
N PHE A 200 0.86 4.28 1.77
CA PHE A 200 1.43 2.95 1.76
C PHE A 200 2.94 3.08 1.69
N ASP A 201 3.57 3.03 2.87
CA ASP A 201 5.01 3.16 3.05
C ASP A 201 5.54 1.91 3.77
N SER A 202 6.35 1.13 3.05
CA SER A 202 6.92 -0.13 3.54
C SER A 202 7.97 0.04 4.64
N LEU A 203 8.55 1.23 4.78
CA LEU A 203 9.44 1.63 5.88
C LEU A 203 8.69 2.43 6.97
N CYS A 204 7.38 2.61 6.82
CA CYS A 204 6.48 3.33 7.72
C CYS A 204 7.05 4.69 8.14
N TRP A 205 7.53 4.81 9.39
CA TRP A 205 7.87 6.10 10.00
C TRP A 205 9.37 6.44 9.92
N GLU A 206 10.16 5.70 9.13
CA GLU A 206 11.60 6.00 8.98
C GLU A 206 11.83 7.42 8.42
N PHE A 207 10.93 7.90 7.56
CA PHE A 207 11.00 9.23 6.97
C PHE A 207 9.78 10.09 7.34
N ASN A 208 10.02 11.38 7.60
CA ASN A 208 8.93 12.33 7.77
C ASN A 208 8.17 12.55 6.44
N ARG A 209 6.96 13.10 6.53
CA ARG A 209 6.07 13.31 5.38
C ARG A 209 6.24 14.68 4.71
N ASN A 210 7.39 15.34 4.84
CA ASN A 210 7.61 16.66 4.24
C ASN A 210 7.44 16.66 2.72
N ASP A 211 7.87 15.58 2.06
CA ASP A 211 7.73 15.41 0.62
C ASP A 211 6.26 15.29 0.19
N LEU A 212 5.47 14.52 0.95
CA LEU A 212 4.02 14.40 0.74
C LEU A 212 3.34 15.75 0.97
N THR A 213 3.61 16.42 2.08
CA THR A 213 3.05 17.74 2.39
C THR A 213 3.35 18.74 1.28
N THR A 214 4.59 18.75 0.79
CA THR A 214 4.99 19.63 -0.31
C THR A 214 4.27 19.26 -1.61
N MET A 215 4.17 17.97 -1.95
CA MET A 215 3.44 17.52 -3.13
C MET A 215 1.94 17.87 -3.07
N LEU A 216 1.30 17.69 -1.92
CA LEU A 216 -0.11 18.06 -1.70
C LEU A 216 -0.31 19.57 -1.81
N GLN A 217 0.65 20.38 -1.34
CA GLN A 217 0.62 21.82 -1.52
C GLN A 217 0.65 22.22 -3.02
N GLY A 218 1.47 21.53 -3.82
CA GLY A 218 1.50 21.74 -5.27
C GLY A 218 0.18 21.36 -5.95
N LEU A 219 -0.38 20.20 -5.57
CA LEU A 219 -1.72 19.79 -6.01
C LEU A 219 -2.78 20.84 -5.64
N GLN A 220 -2.74 21.36 -4.41
CA GLN A 220 -3.65 22.40 -3.94
C GLN A 220 -3.55 23.67 -4.79
N TYR A 221 -2.35 24.13 -5.13
CA TYR A 221 -2.19 25.31 -5.97
C TYR A 221 -2.86 25.15 -7.34
N HIS A 222 -2.79 23.96 -7.96
CA HIS A 222 -3.51 23.69 -9.21
C HIS A 222 -5.03 23.63 -9.02
N LEU A 223 -5.51 23.02 -7.93
CA LEU A 223 -6.93 23.02 -7.58
C LEU A 223 -7.46 24.44 -7.36
N ASP A 224 -6.68 25.32 -6.74
CA ASP A 224 -7.04 26.73 -6.52
C ASP A 224 -7.08 27.54 -7.83
N ILE A 225 -6.23 27.20 -8.80
CA ILE A 225 -6.32 27.75 -10.17
C ILE A 225 -7.63 27.32 -10.82
N LEU A 226 -7.95 26.03 -10.81
CA LEU A 226 -9.19 25.50 -11.39
C LEU A 226 -10.44 26.11 -10.74
N ARG A 227 -10.41 26.28 -9.41
CA ARG A 227 -11.49 26.94 -8.65
C ARG A 227 -11.71 28.38 -9.09
N ARG A 228 -10.63 29.13 -9.40
CA ARG A 228 -10.71 30.52 -9.89
C ARG A 228 -11.15 30.63 -11.34
N GLN A 229 -10.82 29.64 -12.18
CA GLN A 229 -11.23 29.60 -13.59
C GLN A 229 -12.73 29.38 -13.75
N GLN A 230 -13.45 29.01 -12.68
CA GLN A 230 -14.88 28.70 -12.71
C GLN A 230 -15.22 27.65 -13.79
N ASP A 231 -14.25 26.79 -14.11
CA ASP A 231 -14.38 25.75 -15.12
C ASP A 231 -15.54 24.83 -14.71
N SER A 232 -16.53 24.68 -15.58
CA SER A 232 -17.73 23.87 -15.34
C SER A 232 -17.45 22.36 -15.45
N ILE A 233 -16.42 21.87 -14.76
CA ILE A 233 -16.14 20.45 -14.70
C ILE A 233 -17.10 19.86 -13.66
N SER A 234 -18.03 19.04 -14.13
CA SER A 234 -18.79 18.18 -13.23
C SER A 234 -17.80 17.18 -12.60
N HIS A 235 -17.47 17.40 -11.33
CA HIS A 235 -16.63 16.50 -10.54
C HIS A 235 -17.39 16.00 -9.31
N LYS A 236 -16.96 14.85 -8.78
CA LYS A 236 -17.58 14.22 -7.60
C LYS A 236 -16.87 14.54 -6.29
N TRP A 237 -15.71 15.19 -6.35
CA TRP A 237 -14.94 15.56 -5.17
C TRP A 237 -15.74 16.55 -4.34
N THR A 238 -16.08 16.19 -3.11
CA THR A 238 -16.90 16.99 -2.19
C THR A 238 -16.11 18.08 -1.48
N ASP A 239 -14.80 17.89 -1.39
CA ASP A 239 -13.83 18.83 -0.87
C ASP A 239 -12.67 18.97 -1.88
N LEU A 240 -12.05 20.14 -1.95
CA LEU A 240 -10.89 20.40 -2.81
C LEU A 240 -9.71 20.96 -2.02
N ASP A 241 -9.84 21.08 -0.69
CA ASP A 241 -8.75 21.50 0.19
C ASP A 241 -7.94 20.27 0.64
N VAL A 242 -7.22 19.66 -0.30
CA VAL A 242 -6.45 18.42 -0.08
C VAL A 242 -5.36 18.59 0.98
N THR A 243 -4.93 19.82 1.28
CA THR A 243 -3.96 20.09 2.35
C THR A 243 -4.54 19.93 3.75
N LYS A 244 -5.87 19.94 3.89
CA LYS A 244 -6.58 19.70 5.16
C LYS A 244 -7.05 18.26 5.33
N TRP A 245 -6.90 17.43 4.31
CA TRP A 245 -7.32 16.04 4.37
C TRP A 245 -6.46 15.28 5.36
N MET A 246 -7.10 14.39 6.11
CA MET A 246 -6.41 13.54 7.07
C MET A 246 -5.48 12.59 6.34
N ILE A 247 -4.23 12.50 6.81
CA ILE A 247 -3.26 11.52 6.31
C ILE A 247 -3.39 10.26 7.17
N THR A 248 -3.58 9.12 6.51
CA THR A 248 -3.78 7.81 7.15
C THR A 248 -2.74 6.82 6.65
N GLU A 249 -1.86 6.37 7.55
CA GLU A 249 -0.89 5.30 7.26
C GLU A 249 -1.62 3.96 7.20
N GLN A 250 -1.45 3.23 6.10
CA GLN A 250 -2.14 1.95 5.89
C GLN A 250 -1.34 0.77 6.44
N LEU A 251 -0.02 0.92 6.57
CA LEU A 251 0.88 -0.02 7.21
C LEU A 251 1.15 0.43 8.67
N ARG A 252 1.06 -0.53 9.59
CA ARG A 252 1.19 -0.37 11.04
C ARG A 252 2.58 -0.79 11.52
N GLU A 253 3.28 -1.60 10.74
CA GLU A 253 4.64 -2.07 11.03
C GLU A 253 5.46 -2.07 9.73
N PRO A 254 6.77 -1.75 9.80
CA PRO A 254 7.66 -1.87 8.65
C PRO A 254 7.69 -3.30 8.13
N ILE A 255 7.53 -3.44 6.82
CA ILE A 255 7.57 -4.74 6.11
C ILE A 255 8.82 -4.88 5.24
N GLN A 256 9.56 -3.77 5.08
CA GLN A 256 10.79 -3.72 4.33
C GLN A 256 11.97 -3.57 5.30
N GLU A 257 12.96 -4.45 5.16
CA GLU A 257 14.17 -4.46 6.00
C GLU A 257 15.37 -3.78 5.33
N ASP A 258 15.44 -3.80 3.99
CA ASP A 258 16.43 -3.04 3.22
C ASP A 258 15.92 -1.64 2.91
N ARG A 259 16.74 -0.75 2.34
CA ARG A 259 16.23 0.57 1.92
C ARG A 259 15.79 0.58 0.46
N TYR A 260 16.31 -0.33 -0.36
CA TYR A 260 16.40 -0.19 -1.82
C TYR A 260 15.16 -0.69 -2.56
N ILE A 261 14.51 -1.71 -2.02
CA ILE A 261 13.39 -2.37 -2.67
C ILE A 261 12.17 -2.19 -1.77
N SER A 262 11.07 -1.68 -2.31
CA SER A 262 9.73 -1.92 -1.75
C SER A 262 9.05 -2.98 -2.62
N PRO A 263 9.40 -4.28 -2.50
CA PRO A 263 8.81 -5.31 -3.35
C PRO A 263 7.47 -5.79 -2.78
N HIS A 264 6.93 -5.13 -1.76
CA HIS A 264 5.86 -5.68 -0.93
C HIS A 264 4.60 -4.82 -0.87
N ILE A 265 4.53 -3.76 -1.67
CA ILE A 265 3.29 -3.01 -1.92
C ILE A 265 2.93 -3.21 -3.38
N TYR A 266 2.47 -4.42 -3.70
CA TYR A 266 1.72 -4.65 -4.93
C TYR A 266 0.25 -4.44 -4.59
N LEU A 267 -0.37 -3.43 -5.21
CA LEU A 267 -1.81 -3.19 -5.16
C LEU A 267 -2.57 -4.22 -6.00
#